data_AF-A0A9P7LE20-F1
#
_entry.id   AF-A0A9P7LE20-F1
#
_cell.length_a   1.000
_cell.length_b   1.000
_cell.length_c   1.000
_cell.angle_alpha   90.00
_cell.angle_beta   90.00
_cell.angle_gamma   90.00
#
_symmetry.space_group_name_H-M   'P 1'
#
loop_
_entity.id
_entity.type
_entity.pdbx_description
1 polymer ?
#
loop_
_entity_poly.entity_id
_entity_poly.type
_entity_poly.pdbx_seq_one_letter_code
_entity_poly.pdbx_strand_id
1 'polypeptide(L)'
;MTVTTVPATHPIARRGPLAQASTAEIHQSSDLQHQRHEAHIPKGSNDEKKLYILTLLTDKRHHDEMTALRRQWFPSRLLKVDAHITLFHALPGSKLPEVKADISDLAARTPRFSIGVGNQDVYEMGKGVGIKLYAGQKRALSIRSELRDKWERSLHRHEQAG
;
A
#
# COMPACT_ATOMS: atom_id res chain seq x y z
N MET A 1 -18.49 -14.99 2.11
CA MET A 1 -17.08 -14.68 1.82
C MET A 1 -16.67 -15.51 0.62
N THR A 2 -16.30 -14.88 -0.48
CA THR A 2 -15.82 -15.55 -1.69
C THR A 2 -14.57 -14.81 -2.14
N VAL A 3 -13.46 -15.53 -2.21
CA VAL A 3 -12.18 -15.05 -2.73
C VAL A 3 -12.03 -15.65 -4.11
N THR A 4 -12.11 -14.82 -5.15
CA THR A 4 -11.85 -15.23 -6.52
C THR A 4 -10.49 -14.67 -6.90
N THR A 5 -9.53 -15.55 -7.20
CA THR A 5 -8.27 -15.21 -7.84
C THR A 5 -8.33 -15.63 -9.31
N VAL A 6 -8.02 -14.69 -10.21
CA VAL A 6 -7.87 -14.95 -11.64
C VAL A 6 -6.40 -14.79 -12.03
N PRO A 7 -5.77 -15.79 -12.66
CA PRO A 7 -4.41 -15.67 -13.17
C PRO A 7 -4.39 -14.94 -14.52
N ALA A 8 -3.41 -14.06 -14.70
CA ALA A 8 -3.16 -13.41 -15.98
C ALA A 8 -2.36 -14.34 -16.89
N THR A 9 -2.96 -14.76 -18.00
CA THR A 9 -2.23 -15.39 -19.11
C THR A 9 -2.90 -14.98 -20.39
N HIS A 10 -2.32 -14.06 -21.16
CA HIS A 10 -2.65 -13.89 -22.57
C HIS A 10 -1.40 -13.48 -23.38
N PRO A 11 -1.27 -13.96 -24.64
CA PRO A 11 -0.09 -13.82 -25.49
C PRO A 11 -0.06 -12.48 -26.22
N ILE A 12 1.15 -11.99 -26.52
CA ILE A 12 1.39 -10.76 -27.30
C ILE A 12 1.39 -11.11 -28.79
N ALA A 13 0.37 -10.64 -29.52
CA ALA A 13 0.36 -10.64 -30.99
C ALA A 13 0.98 -9.34 -31.54
N ARG A 14 1.82 -9.50 -32.57
CA ARG A 14 2.63 -8.47 -33.25
C ARG A 14 1.80 -7.55 -34.17
N ARG A 15 2.20 -6.27 -34.28
CA ARG A 15 2.12 -5.45 -35.50
C ARG A 15 3.17 -4.32 -35.43
N GLY A 16 4.07 -4.25 -36.42
CA GLY A 16 4.89 -3.05 -36.73
C GLY A 16 4.28 -2.29 -37.91
N PRO A 17 5.07 -1.53 -38.71
CA PRO A 17 6.18 -0.65 -38.35
C PRO A 17 5.90 0.80 -38.81
N LEU A 18 6.54 1.79 -38.20
CA LEU A 18 6.74 3.10 -38.84
C LEU A 18 8.20 3.50 -38.70
N ALA A 19 8.85 3.62 -39.85
CA ALA A 19 10.18 4.14 -40.03
C ALA A 19 10.17 5.67 -39.98
N GLN A 20 11.17 6.30 -39.38
CA GLN A 20 12.24 6.98 -40.15
C GLN A 20 13.30 7.65 -39.25
N ALA A 21 14.55 7.46 -39.69
CA ALA A 21 15.79 8.24 -39.52
C ALA A 21 16.25 8.64 -38.09
N SER A 22 17.34 8.07 -37.57
CA SER A 22 18.77 8.26 -37.96
C SER A 22 19.41 9.51 -37.35
N THR A 23 19.86 9.38 -36.12
CA THR A 23 21.09 10.02 -35.62
C THR A 23 21.89 8.93 -34.92
N ALA A 24 22.61 8.15 -35.73
CA ALA A 24 23.69 7.32 -35.22
C ALA A 24 24.89 8.22 -34.92
N GLU A 25 25.75 7.73 -34.03
CA GLU A 25 27.10 8.23 -33.77
C GLU A 25 27.17 9.47 -32.87
N ILE A 26 27.10 9.23 -31.56
CA ILE A 26 28.02 9.73 -30.53
C ILE A 26 27.52 9.12 -29.20
N HIS A 27 28.42 8.50 -28.44
CA HIS A 27 28.20 7.69 -27.22
C HIS A 27 28.16 6.16 -27.41
N GLN A 28 29.01 5.65 -28.31
CA GLN A 28 29.61 4.31 -28.16
C GLN A 28 30.83 4.40 -27.24
N SER A 29 30.65 4.57 -25.93
CA SER A 29 31.76 4.47 -24.95
C SER A 29 31.30 4.62 -23.48
N SER A 30 30.34 3.82 -23.03
CA SER A 30 30.13 3.61 -21.58
C SER A 30 29.64 2.21 -21.20
N ASP A 31 29.67 1.26 -22.13
CA ASP A 31 29.15 -0.11 -21.98
C ASP A 31 30.02 -1.08 -21.16
N LEU A 32 31.03 -0.60 -20.42
CA LEU A 32 31.93 -1.49 -19.67
C LEU A 32 32.25 -0.95 -18.28
N GLN A 33 31.26 -0.82 -17.37
CA GLN A 33 31.54 -0.83 -15.91
C GLN A 33 30.32 -0.86 -14.96
N HIS A 34 29.22 -1.51 -15.32
CA HIS A 34 28.26 -1.96 -14.31
C HIS A 34 28.05 -3.46 -14.44
N GLN A 35 29.07 -4.23 -14.07
CA GLN A 35 28.90 -5.61 -13.64
C GLN A 35 27.89 -5.59 -12.48
N ARG A 36 26.62 -5.85 -12.81
CA ARG A 36 25.59 -6.16 -11.81
C ARG A 36 26.07 -7.41 -11.10
N HIS A 37 26.56 -7.25 -9.87
CA HIS A 37 26.84 -8.36 -8.98
C HIS A 37 25.63 -9.29 -8.98
N GLU A 38 25.87 -10.52 -9.45
CA GLU A 38 24.88 -11.56 -9.57
C GLU A 38 24.26 -11.83 -8.20
N ALA A 39 22.93 -11.71 -8.18
CA ALA A 39 22.00 -12.42 -7.31
C ALA A 39 22.55 -12.81 -5.92
N HIS A 40 22.65 -11.83 -5.03
CA HIS A 40 22.51 -12.14 -3.60
C HIS A 40 21.07 -12.61 -3.38
N ILE A 41 20.88 -13.93 -3.29
CA ILE A 41 19.63 -14.56 -2.86
C ILE A 41 19.76 -14.77 -1.35
N PRO A 42 19.11 -13.96 -0.48
CA PRO A 42 19.09 -14.27 0.93
C PRO A 42 18.15 -15.45 1.12
N LYS A 43 18.70 -16.58 1.58
CA LYS A 43 17.92 -17.67 2.17
C LYS A 43 17.31 -17.15 3.47
N GLY A 44 16.09 -16.65 3.38
CA GLY A 44 15.23 -16.28 4.50
C GLY A 44 13.79 -16.40 4.00
N SER A 45 12.94 -17.06 4.78
CA SER A 45 11.56 -17.40 4.43
C SER A 45 10.84 -16.26 3.71
N ASN A 46 10.25 -16.52 2.55
CA ASN A 46 9.60 -15.53 1.68
C ASN A 46 8.44 -14.77 2.37
N ASP A 47 8.03 -15.19 3.56
CA ASP A 47 7.04 -14.51 4.40
C ASP A 47 7.60 -13.38 5.28
N GLU A 48 8.92 -13.33 5.54
CA GLU A 48 9.53 -12.22 6.29
C GLU A 48 9.56 -10.90 5.49
N LYS A 49 9.54 -10.97 4.15
CA LYS A 49 9.61 -9.80 3.27
C LYS A 49 8.25 -9.26 2.82
N LYS A 50 7.14 -9.97 3.10
CA LYS A 50 5.80 -9.50 2.72
C LYS A 50 5.34 -8.45 3.72
N LEU A 51 5.22 -7.21 3.25
CA LEU A 51 4.65 -6.11 4.01
C LEU A 51 3.16 -5.98 3.72
N TYR A 52 2.39 -5.78 4.78
CA TYR A 52 0.95 -5.58 4.70
C TYR A 52 0.59 -4.15 5.08
N ILE A 53 -0.50 -3.65 4.48
CA ILE A 53 -1.10 -2.35 4.80
C ILE A 53 -2.39 -2.61 5.56
N LEU A 54 -2.60 -1.90 6.67
CA LEU A 54 -3.86 -1.90 7.38
C LEU A 54 -4.65 -0.63 7.04
N THR A 55 -5.87 -0.82 6.56
CA THR A 55 -6.77 0.26 6.13
C THR A 55 -8.11 0.20 6.87
N LEU A 56 -8.72 1.36 7.12
CA LEU A 56 -10.12 1.41 7.55
C LEU A 56 -11.05 1.18 6.36
N LEU A 57 -12.06 0.33 6.57
CA LEU A 57 -13.15 0.15 5.63
C LEU A 57 -14.22 1.22 5.88
N THR A 58 -14.63 1.92 4.83
CA THR A 58 -15.77 2.86 4.88
C THR A 58 -17.02 2.19 4.31
N ASP A 59 -18.17 2.87 4.38
CA ASP A 59 -19.31 2.43 3.60
C ASP A 59 -19.01 2.52 2.08
N LYS A 60 -19.82 1.80 1.32
CA LYS A 60 -19.66 1.66 -0.13
C LYS A 60 -19.74 3.01 -0.84
N ARG A 61 -20.68 3.86 -0.44
CA ARG A 61 -20.90 5.16 -1.09
C ARG A 61 -19.67 6.05 -0.94
N HIS A 62 -19.16 6.19 0.27
CA HIS A 62 -17.96 6.97 0.55
C HIS A 62 -16.74 6.41 -0.21
N HIS A 63 -16.58 5.08 -0.22
CA HIS A 63 -15.49 4.44 -0.94
C HIS A 63 -15.56 4.70 -2.46
N ASP A 64 -16.74 4.58 -3.06
CA ASP A 64 -16.95 4.81 -4.50
C ASP A 64 -16.70 6.28 -4.87
N GLU A 65 -17.22 7.22 -4.08
CA GLU A 65 -17.01 8.66 -4.29
C GLU A 65 -15.52 9.02 -4.24
N MET A 66 -14.78 8.52 -3.24
CA MET A 66 -13.34 8.78 -3.12
C MET A 66 -12.53 8.08 -4.23
N THR A 67 -12.97 6.89 -4.65
CA THR A 67 -12.33 6.17 -5.75
C THR A 67 -12.56 6.86 -7.09
N ALA A 68 -13.73 7.45 -7.32
CA ALA A 68 -14.02 8.25 -8.51
C ALA A 68 -13.10 9.47 -8.59
N LEU A 69 -12.92 10.21 -7.48
CA LEU A 69 -11.96 11.32 -7.41
C LEU A 69 -10.54 10.85 -7.74
N ARG A 70 -10.13 9.71 -7.17
CA ARG A 70 -8.81 9.14 -7.42
C ARG A 70 -8.61 8.80 -8.90
N ARG A 71 -9.61 8.21 -9.58
CA ARG A 71 -9.56 7.88 -11.01
C ARG A 71 -9.56 9.11 -11.91
N GLN A 72 -10.24 10.18 -11.50
CA GLN A 72 -10.32 11.43 -12.25
C GLN A 72 -8.99 12.19 -12.25
N TRP A 73 -8.30 12.24 -11.10
CA TRP A 73 -7.16 13.14 -10.91
C TRP A 73 -5.78 12.45 -10.95
N PHE A 74 -5.69 11.15 -10.67
CA PHE A 74 -4.40 10.46 -10.69
C PHE A 74 -4.11 9.84 -12.06
N PRO A 75 -2.84 9.88 -12.53
CA PRO A 75 -2.42 9.13 -13.71
C PRO A 75 -2.73 7.64 -13.55
N SER A 76 -3.30 7.02 -14.59
CA SER A 76 -3.71 5.61 -14.58
C SER A 76 -2.58 4.64 -14.20
N ARG A 77 -1.33 4.96 -14.58
CA ARG A 77 -0.14 4.17 -14.22
C ARG A 77 0.15 4.10 -12.72
N LEU A 78 -0.41 5.02 -11.92
CA LEU A 78 -0.23 5.09 -10.47
C LEU A 78 -1.43 4.53 -9.68
N LEU A 79 -2.52 4.17 -10.37
CA LEU A 79 -3.74 3.62 -9.79
C LEU A 79 -3.60 2.11 -9.53
N LYS A 80 -2.80 1.74 -8.52
CA LYS A 80 -2.63 0.34 -8.11
C LYS A 80 -3.73 -0.18 -7.18
N VAL A 81 -4.37 0.73 -6.45
CA VAL A 81 -5.41 0.44 -5.45
C VAL A 81 -6.45 1.55 -5.47
N ASP A 82 -7.68 1.20 -5.10
CA ASP A 82 -8.79 2.12 -4.91
C ASP A 82 -8.57 3.00 -3.65
N ALA A 83 -9.48 3.94 -3.39
CA ALA A 83 -9.33 4.87 -2.27
C ALA A 83 -9.37 4.14 -0.92
N HIS A 84 -8.42 4.45 -0.04
CA HIS A 84 -8.28 3.78 1.25
C HIS A 84 -7.74 4.74 2.31
N ILE A 85 -8.16 4.54 3.56
CA ILE A 85 -7.67 5.27 4.72
C ILE A 85 -6.64 4.41 5.42
N THR A 86 -5.36 4.76 5.30
CA THR A 86 -4.24 3.97 5.85
C THR A 86 -4.05 4.23 7.34
N LEU A 87 -4.06 3.17 8.15
CA LEU A 87 -3.61 3.21 9.55
C LEU A 87 -2.13 2.86 9.67
N PHE A 88 -1.69 1.84 8.94
CA PHE A 88 -0.30 1.37 8.89
C PHE A 88 0.10 1.01 7.46
N HIS A 89 1.30 1.44 7.05
CA HIS A 89 1.82 1.23 5.69
C HIS A 89 2.79 0.04 5.59
N ALA A 90 3.23 -0.52 6.72
CA ALA A 90 4.19 -1.62 6.76
C ALA A 90 3.95 -2.46 8.03
N LEU A 91 3.27 -3.59 7.87
CA LEU A 91 3.13 -4.62 8.89
C LEU A 91 3.90 -5.88 8.46
N PRO A 92 4.72 -6.47 9.36
CA PRO A 92 5.55 -7.61 9.01
C PRO A 92 4.70 -8.87 8.82
N GLY A 93 4.94 -9.60 7.72
CA GLY A 93 4.24 -10.84 7.43
C GLY A 93 4.46 -11.95 8.46
N SER A 94 5.63 -11.97 9.11
CA SER A 94 5.98 -12.95 10.14
C SER A 94 5.04 -12.94 11.35
N LYS A 95 4.40 -11.80 11.67
CA LYS A 95 3.48 -11.64 12.80
C LYS A 95 2.01 -11.55 12.38
N LEU A 96 1.69 -11.92 11.14
CA LEU A 96 0.35 -11.73 10.59
C LEU A 96 -0.77 -12.43 11.40
N PRO A 97 -0.59 -13.64 11.96
CA PRO A 97 -1.59 -14.27 12.81
C PRO A 97 -1.92 -13.43 14.06
N GLU A 98 -0.90 -12.95 14.77
CA GLU A 98 -1.05 -12.10 15.97
C GLU A 98 -1.71 -10.76 15.61
N VAL A 99 -1.21 -10.11 14.56
CA VAL A 99 -1.76 -8.85 14.05
C VAL A 99 -3.25 -8.99 13.71
N LYS A 100 -3.65 -10.10 13.07
CA LYS A 100 -5.06 -10.38 12.76
C LYS A 100 -5.91 -10.56 14.00
N ALA A 101 -5.41 -11.31 15.00
CA ALA A 101 -6.12 -11.49 16.27
C ALA A 101 -6.32 -10.14 16.99
N ASP A 102 -5.25 -9.33 17.07
CA ASP A 102 -5.29 -8.01 17.70
C ASP A 102 -6.27 -7.05 17.02
N ILE A 103 -6.28 -7.05 15.69
CA ILE A 103 -7.24 -6.26 14.90
C ILE A 103 -8.67 -6.75 15.14
N SER A 104 -8.89 -8.07 15.18
CA SER A 104 -10.21 -8.66 15.42
C SER A 104 -10.75 -8.27 16.79
N ASP A 105 -9.94 -8.40 17.84
CA ASP A 105 -10.31 -8.03 19.21
C ASP A 105 -10.64 -6.54 19.33
N LEU A 106 -9.83 -5.69 18.70
CA LEU A 106 -10.08 -4.24 18.69
C LEU A 106 -11.35 -3.89 17.91
N ALA A 107 -11.57 -4.53 16.76
CA ALA A 107 -12.76 -4.31 15.95
C ALA A 107 -14.03 -4.73 16.68
N ALA A 108 -14.01 -5.86 17.40
CA ALA A 108 -15.16 -6.37 18.15
C ALA A 108 -15.65 -5.41 19.24
N ARG A 109 -14.74 -4.66 19.87
CA ARG A 109 -15.06 -3.67 20.92
C ARG A 109 -15.11 -2.22 20.42
N THR A 110 -14.97 -1.99 19.12
CA THR A 110 -15.02 -0.66 18.53
C THR A 110 -16.39 -0.43 17.88
N PRO A 111 -17.23 0.46 18.44
CA PRO A 111 -18.45 0.85 17.76
C PRO A 111 -18.16 1.48 16.41
N ARG A 112 -19.07 1.31 15.45
CA ARG A 112 -19.01 2.02 14.17
C ARG A 112 -19.02 3.52 14.45
N PHE A 113 -18.22 4.27 13.69
CA PHE A 113 -18.09 5.71 13.84
C PHE A 113 -18.12 6.38 12.47
N SER A 114 -18.59 7.61 12.44
CA SER A 114 -18.69 8.38 11.20
C SER A 114 -17.31 8.79 10.70
N ILE A 115 -17.08 8.58 9.41
CA ILE A 115 -15.94 9.09 8.65
C ILE A 115 -16.46 10.19 7.74
N GLY A 116 -15.75 11.30 7.68
CA GLY A 116 -16.11 12.40 6.80
C GLY A 116 -14.86 13.13 6.31
N VAL A 117 -14.90 13.51 5.03
CA VAL A 117 -13.88 14.31 4.35
C VAL A 117 -14.42 15.68 3.97
N GLY A 118 -13.61 16.72 4.14
CA GLY A 118 -14.00 18.10 3.87
C GLY A 118 -13.54 18.53 2.47
N ASN A 119 -14.32 19.40 1.81
CA ASN A 119 -14.00 19.91 0.48
C ASN A 119 -12.76 20.85 0.46
N GLN A 120 -12.38 21.41 1.62
CA GLN A 120 -11.32 22.41 1.74
C GLN A 120 -10.00 21.83 2.31
N ASP A 121 -9.94 20.53 2.57
CA ASP A 121 -8.84 19.89 3.30
C ASP A 121 -7.98 18.93 2.46
N VAL A 122 -7.85 19.26 1.17
CA VAL A 122 -6.92 18.58 0.27
C VAL A 122 -5.51 19.13 0.53
N TYR A 123 -4.52 18.25 0.64
CA TYR A 123 -3.12 18.66 0.87
C TYR A 123 -2.14 17.86 0.01
N GLU A 124 -1.03 18.51 -0.34
CA GLU A 124 0.04 17.91 -1.14
C GLU A 124 0.94 17.01 -0.28
N MET A 125 1.34 15.87 -0.83
CA MET A 125 2.25 14.89 -0.22
C MET A 125 3.55 14.71 -1.03
N GLY A 126 3.92 15.72 -1.84
CA GLY A 126 5.08 15.74 -2.73
C GLY A 126 4.95 14.89 -3.99
N LYS A 127 4.59 13.61 -3.86
CA LYS A 127 4.32 12.70 -5.00
C LYS A 127 2.85 12.29 -5.12
N GLY A 128 1.97 13.00 -4.43
CA GLY A 128 0.55 12.67 -4.37
C GLY A 128 -0.26 13.69 -3.60
N VAL A 129 -1.53 13.36 -3.42
CA VAL A 129 -2.53 14.21 -2.79
C VAL A 129 -3.25 13.41 -1.72
N GLY A 130 -3.40 14.00 -0.53
CA GLY A 130 -4.20 13.48 0.56
C GLY A 130 -5.43 14.35 0.83
N ILE A 131 -6.46 13.76 1.45
CA ILE A 131 -7.65 14.48 1.93
C ILE A 131 -7.72 14.26 3.43
N LYS A 132 -7.83 15.33 4.23
CA LYS A 132 -7.94 15.18 5.69
C LYS A 132 -9.34 14.69 6.07
N LEU A 133 -9.37 13.89 7.14
CA LEU A 133 -10.61 13.51 7.79
C LEU A 133 -11.04 14.64 8.74
N TYR A 134 -12.25 15.17 8.58
CA TYR A 134 -12.84 16.10 9.55
C TYR A 134 -13.63 15.33 10.63
N ALA A 135 -14.33 14.27 10.22
CA ALA A 135 -15.05 13.38 11.13
C ALA A 135 -14.32 12.04 11.25
N GLY A 136 -14.28 11.51 12.47
CA GLY A 136 -13.66 10.22 12.76
C GLY A 136 -12.14 10.24 12.87
N GLN A 137 -11.47 11.38 12.63
CA GLN A 137 -10.01 11.50 12.75
C GLN A 137 -9.49 11.10 14.13
N LYS A 138 -10.08 11.65 15.20
CA LYS A 138 -9.70 11.32 16.59
C LYS A 138 -9.86 9.82 16.87
N ARG A 139 -10.91 9.20 16.34
CA ARG A 139 -11.18 7.77 16.54
C ARG A 139 -10.19 6.91 15.76
N ALA A 140 -9.90 7.25 14.50
CA ALA A 140 -8.89 6.58 13.69
C ALA A 140 -7.50 6.67 14.33
N LEU A 141 -7.13 7.84 14.86
CA LEU A 141 -5.87 8.04 15.60
C LEU A 141 -5.83 7.22 16.90
N SER A 142 -6.94 7.16 17.64
CA SER A 142 -7.04 6.35 18.85
C SER A 142 -6.87 4.86 18.57
N ILE A 143 -7.54 4.33 17.53
CA ILE A 143 -7.36 2.94 17.05
C ILE A 143 -5.91 2.67 16.68
N ARG A 144 -5.29 3.59 15.93
CA ARG A 144 -3.88 3.48 15.53
C ARG A 144 -2.94 3.49 16.74
N SER A 145 -3.16 4.39 17.71
CA SER A 145 -2.35 4.45 18.93
C SER A 145 -2.44 3.16 19.71
N GLU A 146 -3.65 2.66 19.93
CA GLU A 146 -3.88 1.46 20.71
C GLU A 146 -3.21 0.21 20.12
N LEU A 147 -3.29 0.03 18.80
CA LEU A 147 -2.58 -1.05 18.10
C LEU A 147 -1.05 -0.87 18.21
N ARG A 148 -0.54 0.35 17.99
CA ARG A 148 0.90 0.64 18.11
C ARG A 148 1.39 0.34 19.52
N ASP A 149 0.71 0.82 20.55
CA ASP A 149 1.12 0.68 21.95
C ASP A 149 1.02 -0.79 22.41
N LYS A 150 0.12 -1.59 21.83
CA LYS A 150 0.07 -3.05 22.04
C LYS A 150 1.27 -3.74 21.40
N TRP A 151 1.59 -3.41 20.15
CA TRP A 151 2.68 -4.03 19.41
C TRP A 151 4.06 -3.62 19.91
N GLU A 152 4.27 -2.36 20.30
CA GLU A 152 5.50 -1.90 20.96
C GLU A 152 5.75 -2.68 22.25
N ARG A 153 4.72 -2.86 23.10
CA ARG A 153 4.86 -3.67 24.32
C ARG A 153 5.15 -5.14 24.03
N SER A 154 4.59 -5.70 22.96
CA SER A 154 4.90 -7.07 22.54
C SER A 154 6.36 -7.17 22.08
N LEU A 155 6.83 -6.23 21.26
CA LEU A 155 8.21 -6.17 20.77
C LEU A 155 9.23 -6.14 21.92
N HIS A 156 9.04 -5.25 22.91
CA HIS A 156 9.94 -5.19 24.09
C HIS A 156 9.91 -6.47 24.94
N ARG A 157 8.80 -7.20 24.98
CA ARG A 157 8.68 -8.45 25.76
C ARG A 157 9.47 -9.60 25.11
N HIS A 158 9.51 -9.64 23.78
CA HIS A 158 10.27 -10.65 23.05
C HIS A 158 11.79 -10.41 23.11
N GLU A 159 12.24 -9.16 23.30
CA GLU A 159 13.67 -8.83 23.42
C GLU A 159 14.28 -9.18 24.79
N GLN A 160 13.49 -9.24 25.86
CA GLN A 160 13.98 -9.64 27.19
C GLN A 160 13.94 -11.15 27.44
N ALA A 161 13.41 -11.93 26.49
CA ALA A 161 13.25 -13.37 26.59
C ALA A 161 14.19 -14.16 25.65
N GLY A 162 15.15 -13.48 25.01
CA GLY A 162 16.23 -14.08 24.22
C GLY A 162 17.59 -13.79 24.83
#